data_AF-A4E8C6-F1
#
_entry.id   AF-A4E8C6-F1
#
_cell.length_a   1.000
_cell.length_b   1.000
_cell.length_c   1.000
_cell.angle_alpha   90.00
_cell.angle_beta   90.00
_cell.angle_gamma   90.00
#
_symmetry.space_group_name_H-M   'P 1'
#
loop_
_entity.id
_entity.type
_entity.pdbx_description
1 polymer ?
#
loop_
_entity_poly.entity_id
_entity_poly.type
_entity_poly.pdbx_seq_one_letter_code
_entity_poly.pdbx_strand_id
1 'polypeptide(L)'
;MPRRKKARYGREMRTRAADLFEAGLGFELAAKKLDVPAPAVRKWLYAYRATGRKGLIGMGESRRTYDMETKLAVARAVVDEGMPRSEAMARFGIAAATSLDRWCRLYREGGPEALEPGRRGRPEGPGGRTRERELEERVRKLEAQVAYLKKSIALKAEKSSQTGRKPRS
;
A
#
# COMPACT_ATOMS: atom_id res chain seq x y z
N MET A 1 2.10 -22.59 17.47
CA MET A 1 1.71 -23.07 16.12
C MET A 1 2.12 -22.04 15.07
N PRO A 2 3.21 -22.22 14.30
CA PRO A 2 3.56 -21.28 13.25
C PRO A 2 2.55 -21.37 12.10
N ARG A 3 2.01 -20.22 11.68
CA ARG A 3 1.11 -20.11 10.52
C ARG A 3 1.86 -20.58 9.27
N ARG A 4 1.47 -21.74 8.71
CA ARG A 4 2.02 -22.26 7.44
C ARG A 4 1.91 -21.16 6.37
N LYS A 5 3.05 -20.64 5.92
CA LYS A 5 3.13 -19.83 4.70
C LYS A 5 2.47 -20.66 3.59
N LYS A 6 1.46 -20.13 2.90
CA LYS A 6 0.87 -20.79 1.72
C LYS A 6 2.01 -21.04 0.73
N ALA A 7 2.42 -22.31 0.57
CA ALA A 7 3.33 -22.70 -0.49
C ALA A 7 2.66 -22.32 -1.81
N ARG A 8 3.24 -21.35 -2.51
CA ARG A 8 2.84 -21.07 -3.89
C ARG A 8 3.51 -22.14 -4.74
N TYR A 9 2.75 -23.16 -5.13
CA TYR A 9 3.25 -24.17 -6.04
C TYR A 9 3.47 -23.53 -7.41
N GLY A 10 4.72 -23.60 -7.87
CA GLY A 10 5.15 -23.05 -9.15
C GLY A 10 4.45 -23.71 -10.34
N ARG A 11 4.70 -23.15 -11.52
CA ARG A 11 4.19 -23.68 -12.80
C ARG A 11 4.55 -25.15 -12.98
N GLU A 12 5.81 -25.49 -12.73
CA GLU A 12 6.36 -26.84 -12.90
C GLU A 12 5.58 -27.91 -12.10
N MET A 13 5.24 -27.61 -10.85
CA MET A 13 4.49 -28.54 -10.00
C MET A 13 3.08 -28.79 -10.54
N ARG A 14 2.46 -27.75 -11.12
CA ARG A 14 1.14 -27.85 -11.76
C ARG A 14 1.20 -28.55 -13.11
N THR A 15 2.31 -28.43 -13.84
CA THR A 15 2.58 -29.25 -15.04
C THR A 15 2.67 -30.73 -14.70
N ARG A 16 3.50 -31.10 -13.71
CA ARG A 16 3.61 -32.50 -13.28
C ARG A 16 2.28 -33.07 -12.78
N ALA A 17 1.49 -32.26 -12.07
CA ALA A 17 0.14 -32.67 -11.67
C ALA A 17 -0.79 -32.91 -12.87
N ALA A 18 -0.70 -32.10 -13.92
CA ALA A 18 -1.46 -32.31 -15.15
C ALA A 18 -1.09 -33.63 -15.82
N ASP A 19 0.21 -33.94 -15.93
CA ASP A 19 0.68 -35.21 -16.50
C ASP A 19 0.13 -36.43 -15.72
N LEU A 20 0.06 -36.34 -14.39
CA LEU A 20 -0.52 -37.40 -13.55
C LEU A 20 -2.04 -37.52 -13.76
N PHE A 21 -2.75 -36.41 -13.92
CA PHE A 21 -4.20 -36.44 -14.19
C PHE A 21 -4.52 -36.95 -15.60
N GLU A 22 -3.70 -36.63 -16.60
CA GLU A 22 -3.79 -37.18 -17.95
C GLU A 22 -3.54 -38.69 -17.95
N ALA A 23 -2.61 -39.18 -17.12
CA ALA A 23 -2.40 -40.61 -16.87
C ALA A 23 -3.51 -41.26 -16.02
N GLY A 24 -4.59 -40.54 -15.69
CA GLY A 24 -5.75 -41.07 -14.98
C GLY A 24 -5.59 -41.18 -13.46
N LEU A 25 -4.53 -40.62 -12.86
CA LEU A 25 -4.33 -40.71 -11.42
C LEU A 25 -5.27 -39.77 -10.66
N GLY A 26 -5.86 -40.29 -9.60
CA GLY A 26 -6.61 -39.50 -8.62
C GLY A 26 -5.73 -38.53 -7.84
N PHE A 27 -6.35 -37.51 -7.22
CA PHE A 27 -5.63 -36.45 -6.51
C PHE A 27 -4.83 -36.95 -5.30
N GLU A 28 -5.22 -38.05 -4.66
CA GLU A 28 -4.51 -38.62 -3.50
C GLU A 28 -3.16 -39.24 -3.90
N LEU A 29 -3.16 -40.04 -4.97
CA LEU A 29 -1.93 -40.62 -5.52
C LEU A 29 -1.02 -39.54 -6.12
N ALA A 30 -1.61 -38.55 -6.80
CA ALA A 30 -0.85 -37.41 -7.30
C ALA A 30 -0.24 -36.56 -6.18
N ALA A 31 -0.96 -36.36 -5.07
CA ALA A 31 -0.46 -35.69 -3.88
C ALA A 31 0.74 -36.41 -3.26
N LYS A 32 0.65 -37.74 -3.12
CA LYS A 32 1.75 -38.57 -2.61
C LYS A 32 2.97 -38.53 -3.54
N LYS A 33 2.77 -38.63 -4.86
CA LYS A 33 3.87 -38.59 -5.84
C LYS A 33 4.58 -37.25 -5.92
N LEU A 34 3.86 -36.16 -5.69
CA LEU A 34 4.41 -34.79 -5.78
C LEU A 34 4.90 -34.25 -4.43
N ASP A 35 4.71 -35.00 -3.33
CA ASP A 35 4.90 -34.52 -1.95
C ASP A 35 4.16 -33.19 -1.69
N VAL A 36 2.91 -33.10 -2.19
CA VAL A 36 2.05 -31.93 -2.05
C VAL A 36 0.83 -32.32 -1.20
N PRO A 37 0.39 -31.48 -0.24
CA PRO A 37 -0.84 -31.72 0.51
C PRO A 37 -2.04 -32.02 -0.38
N ALA A 38 -2.73 -33.13 -0.11
CA ALA A 38 -3.90 -33.58 -0.87
C ALA A 38 -4.98 -32.48 -1.07
N PRO A 39 -5.28 -31.59 -0.11
CA PRO A 39 -6.23 -30.49 -0.34
C PRO A 39 -5.81 -29.51 -1.43
N ALA A 40 -4.51 -29.32 -1.67
CA ALA A 40 -4.01 -28.47 -2.75
C ALA A 40 -4.16 -29.16 -4.11
N VAL A 41 -3.77 -30.43 -4.20
CA VAL A 41 -3.90 -31.23 -5.42
C VAL A 41 -5.37 -31.46 -5.79
N ARG A 42 -6.27 -31.58 -4.80
CA ARG A 42 -7.73 -31.62 -5.05
C ARG A 42 -8.24 -30.36 -5.75
N LYS A 43 -7.75 -29.17 -5.37
CA LYS A 43 -8.08 -27.92 -6.06
C LYS A 43 -7.54 -27.90 -7.49
N TRP A 44 -6.36 -28.47 -7.72
CA TRP A 44 -5.80 -28.63 -9.06
C TRP A 44 -6.62 -29.55 -9.92
N LEU A 45 -7.12 -30.65 -9.37
CA LEU A 45 -8.03 -31.55 -10.09
C LEU A 45 -9.31 -30.83 -10.51
N TYR A 46 -9.87 -29.97 -9.65
CA TYR A 46 -11.04 -29.16 -10.02
C TYR A 46 -10.72 -28.16 -11.12
N ALA A 47 -9.59 -27.46 -11.04
CA ALA A 47 -9.15 -26.55 -12.10
C ALA A 47 -8.90 -27.29 -13.42
N TYR A 48 -8.24 -28.46 -13.37
CA TYR A 48 -7.99 -29.32 -14.51
C TYR A 48 -9.30 -29.80 -15.17
N ARG A 49 -10.28 -30.23 -14.37
CA ARG A 49 -11.59 -30.63 -14.90
C ARG A 49 -12.38 -29.46 -15.52
N ALA A 50 -12.25 -28.27 -14.96
CA ALA A 50 -12.99 -27.09 -15.43
C ALA A 50 -12.36 -26.43 -16.67
N THR A 51 -11.03 -26.43 -16.78
CA THR A 51 -10.29 -25.59 -17.75
C THR A 51 -9.17 -26.33 -18.47
N GLY A 52 -9.03 -27.63 -18.24
CA GLY A 52 -8.01 -28.49 -18.82
C GLY A 52 -6.60 -28.19 -18.31
N ARG A 53 -5.62 -28.84 -18.96
CA ARG A 53 -4.19 -28.67 -18.71
C ARG A 53 -3.77 -27.20 -18.66
N LYS A 54 -4.20 -26.40 -19.65
CA LYS A 54 -3.83 -24.97 -19.76
C LYS A 54 -4.29 -24.17 -18.54
N GLY A 55 -5.52 -24.37 -18.08
CA GLY A 55 -6.02 -23.62 -16.93
C GLY A 55 -5.41 -24.05 -15.60
N LEU A 56 -5.04 -25.33 -15.44
CA LEU A 56 -4.23 -25.78 -14.30
C LEU A 56 -2.83 -25.14 -14.30
N ILE A 57 -2.12 -25.20 -15.43
CA ILE A 57 -0.77 -24.63 -15.57
C ILE A 57 -0.80 -23.10 -15.42
N GLY A 58 -1.89 -22.42 -15.81
CA GLY A 58 -2.08 -20.97 -15.60
C GLY A 58 -2.62 -20.58 -14.21
N MET A 59 -3.07 -21.54 -13.40
CA MET A 59 -3.68 -21.29 -12.10
C MET A 59 -2.75 -20.56 -11.10
N GLY A 60 -3.01 -19.27 -10.88
CA GLY A 60 -2.23 -18.42 -9.95
C GLY A 60 -1.21 -17.50 -10.64
N GLU A 61 -1.07 -17.61 -11.96
CA GLU A 61 -0.26 -16.73 -12.79
C GLU A 61 -1.05 -15.51 -13.31
N SER A 62 -2.38 -15.53 -13.19
CA SER A 62 -3.28 -14.50 -13.74
C SER A 62 -3.26 -13.15 -13.03
N ARG A 63 -2.33 -12.88 -12.12
CA ARG A 63 -2.13 -11.51 -11.61
C ARG A 63 -1.28 -10.75 -12.62
N ARG A 64 -1.93 -10.13 -13.61
CA ARG A 64 -1.30 -9.04 -14.37
C ARG A 64 -0.77 -8.03 -13.37
N THR A 65 0.54 -7.87 -13.34
CA THR A 65 1.22 -6.82 -12.60
C THR A 65 1.28 -5.61 -13.51
N TYR A 66 0.85 -4.48 -12.99
CA TYR A 66 0.99 -3.20 -13.66
C TYR A 66 2.02 -2.38 -12.91
N ASP A 67 2.87 -1.71 -13.66
CA ASP A 67 3.93 -0.87 -13.13
C ASP A 67 3.31 0.36 -12.47
N MET A 68 4.02 0.97 -11.52
CA MET A 68 3.49 2.12 -10.79
C MET A 68 3.18 3.27 -11.74
N GLU A 69 4.07 3.52 -12.70
CA GLU A 69 3.90 4.52 -13.75
C GLU A 69 2.62 4.30 -14.57
N THR A 70 2.35 3.07 -14.99
CA THR A 70 1.12 2.73 -15.71
C THR A 70 -0.13 3.01 -14.88
N LYS A 71 -0.10 2.69 -13.57
CA LYS A 71 -1.25 2.97 -12.68
C LYS A 71 -1.50 4.46 -12.54
N LEU A 72 -0.43 5.25 -12.39
CA LEU A 72 -0.51 6.70 -12.28
C LEU A 72 -1.03 7.33 -13.57
N ALA A 73 -0.46 6.97 -14.71
CA ALA A 73 -0.86 7.48 -16.02
C ALA A 73 -2.33 7.21 -16.31
N VAL A 74 -2.79 5.99 -16.03
CA VAL A 74 -4.19 5.60 -16.16
C VAL A 74 -5.10 6.39 -15.24
N ALA A 75 -4.73 6.54 -13.96
CA ALA A 75 -5.56 7.25 -12.99
C ALA A 75 -5.67 8.74 -13.33
N ARG A 76 -4.56 9.39 -13.70
CA ARG A 76 -4.51 10.78 -14.15
C ARG A 76 -5.36 11.01 -15.40
N ALA A 77 -5.22 10.15 -16.41
CA ALA A 77 -6.00 10.26 -17.64
C ALA A 77 -7.52 10.22 -17.36
N VAL A 78 -7.97 9.34 -16.45
CA VAL A 78 -9.39 9.22 -16.13
C VAL A 78 -9.88 10.32 -15.19
N VAL A 79 -9.09 10.71 -14.19
CA VAL A 79 -9.52 11.63 -13.13
C VAL A 79 -9.30 13.10 -13.51
N ASP A 80 -8.13 13.44 -14.05
CA ASP A 80 -7.75 14.82 -14.34
C ASP A 80 -8.09 15.21 -15.78
N GLU A 81 -7.89 14.29 -16.74
CA GLU A 81 -8.16 14.56 -18.17
C GLU A 81 -9.57 14.13 -18.60
N GLY A 82 -10.33 13.47 -17.72
CA GLY A 82 -11.71 13.05 -17.99
C GLY A 82 -11.86 11.92 -19.02
N MET A 83 -10.78 11.18 -19.31
CA MET A 83 -10.80 10.08 -20.28
C MET A 83 -11.82 9.00 -19.87
N PRO A 84 -12.65 8.51 -20.82
CA PRO A 84 -13.55 7.40 -20.56
C PRO A 84 -12.81 6.16 -20.07
N ARG A 85 -13.36 5.47 -19.07
CA ARG A 85 -12.73 4.27 -18.47
C ARG A 85 -12.47 3.17 -19.48
N SER A 86 -13.41 2.92 -20.40
CA SER A 86 -13.26 1.92 -21.45
C SER A 86 -12.09 2.24 -22.38
N GLU A 87 -11.93 3.51 -22.74
CA GLU A 87 -10.84 4.00 -23.57
C GLU A 87 -9.50 3.87 -22.84
N ALA A 88 -9.43 4.27 -21.57
CA ALA A 88 -8.24 4.08 -20.74
C ALA A 88 -7.87 2.60 -20.60
N MET A 89 -8.86 1.71 -20.42
CA MET A 89 -8.59 0.27 -20.35
C MET A 89 -7.99 -0.28 -21.66
N ALA A 90 -8.52 0.15 -22.80
CA ALA A 90 -8.00 -0.25 -24.11
C ALA A 90 -6.58 0.31 -24.35
N ARG A 91 -6.39 1.62 -24.12
CA ARG A 91 -5.13 2.33 -24.36
C ARG A 91 -3.98 1.81 -23.50
N PHE A 92 -4.25 1.50 -22.24
CA PHE A 92 -3.23 1.08 -21.28
C PHE A 92 -3.24 -0.44 -20.99
N GLY A 93 -4.02 -1.23 -21.73
CA GLY A 93 -4.03 -2.69 -21.62
C GLY A 93 -4.56 -3.23 -20.29
N ILE A 94 -5.44 -2.49 -19.62
CA ILE A 94 -5.98 -2.86 -18.30
C ILE A 94 -7.08 -3.91 -18.47
N ALA A 95 -6.81 -5.12 -18.01
CA ALA A 95 -7.72 -6.27 -18.17
C ALA A 95 -9.00 -6.18 -17.34
N ALA A 96 -8.96 -5.46 -16.22
CA ALA A 96 -9.99 -5.53 -15.18
C ALA A 96 -10.43 -4.14 -14.76
N ALA A 97 -11.70 -3.81 -15.01
CA ALA A 97 -12.31 -2.54 -14.61
C ALA A 97 -12.20 -2.30 -13.10
N THR A 98 -12.32 -3.35 -12.29
CA THR A 98 -12.15 -3.27 -10.83
C THR A 98 -10.76 -2.81 -10.39
N SER A 99 -9.72 -3.07 -11.18
CA SER A 99 -8.37 -2.55 -10.91
C SER A 99 -8.30 -1.06 -11.21
N LEU A 100 -8.86 -0.64 -12.34
CA LEU A 100 -8.96 0.76 -12.73
C LEU A 100 -9.75 1.59 -11.72
N ASP A 101 -10.96 1.14 -11.35
CA ASP A 101 -11.82 1.84 -10.41
C ASP A 101 -11.15 2.04 -9.05
N ARG A 102 -10.41 1.03 -8.59
CA ARG A 102 -9.63 1.13 -7.36
C ARG A 102 -8.55 2.19 -7.48
N TRP A 103 -7.84 2.25 -8.61
CA TRP A 103 -6.77 3.25 -8.79
C TRP A 103 -7.31 4.66 -8.88
N CYS A 104 -8.36 4.88 -9.68
CA CYS A 104 -9.01 6.19 -9.77
C CYS A 104 -9.56 6.65 -8.41
N ARG A 105 -10.08 5.73 -7.59
CA ARG A 105 -10.54 6.07 -6.24
C ARG A 105 -9.37 6.52 -5.35
N LEU A 106 -8.29 5.73 -5.28
CA LEU A 106 -7.11 6.08 -4.48
C LEU A 106 -6.50 7.41 -4.92
N TYR A 107 -6.41 7.63 -6.23
CA TYR A 107 -5.89 8.88 -6.80
C TYR A 107 -6.76 10.10 -6.44
N ARG A 108 -8.09 9.96 -6.46
CA ARG A 108 -8.99 11.03 -6.00
C ARG A 108 -8.87 11.32 -4.50
N GLU A 109 -8.58 10.30 -3.69
CA GLU A 109 -8.50 10.42 -2.23
C GLU A 109 -7.16 11.00 -1.74
N GLY A 110 -6.06 10.76 -2.46
CA GLY A 110 -4.73 11.14 -1.99
C GLY A 110 -3.66 11.26 -3.06
N GLY A 111 -4.05 11.53 -4.30
CA GLY A 111 -3.13 11.85 -5.39
C GLY A 111 -2.23 10.67 -5.82
N PRO A 112 -1.12 10.97 -6.51
CA PRO A 112 -0.12 10.00 -6.92
C PRO A 112 0.42 9.14 -5.77
N GLU A 113 0.59 9.74 -4.58
CA GLU A 113 1.16 9.11 -3.39
C GLU A 113 0.27 7.97 -2.86
N ALA A 114 -1.06 8.09 -3.01
CA ALA A 114 -2.02 7.06 -2.58
C ALA A 114 -1.98 5.78 -3.44
N LEU A 115 -1.40 5.84 -4.64
CA LEU A 115 -1.21 4.69 -5.50
C LEU A 115 0.07 3.92 -5.21
N GLU A 116 1.00 4.51 -4.45
CA GLU A 116 2.26 3.86 -4.13
C GLU A 116 1.97 2.57 -3.36
N PRO A 117 2.79 1.51 -3.55
CA PRO A 117 2.68 0.32 -2.73
C PRO A 117 3.04 0.69 -1.29
N GLY A 118 2.03 1.16 -0.53
CA GLY A 118 2.18 1.49 0.88
C GLY A 118 2.81 0.30 1.57
N ARG A 119 3.83 0.58 2.41
CA ARG A 119 4.47 -0.42 3.28
C ARG A 119 3.36 -1.23 3.91
N ARG A 120 3.23 -2.49 3.48
CA ARG A 120 2.11 -3.33 3.87
C ARG A 120 2.34 -3.78 5.31
N GLY A 121 1.96 -2.94 6.26
CA GLY A 121 2.21 -3.18 7.67
C GLY A 121 1.44 -2.22 8.55
N ARG A 122 0.29 -2.69 9.05
CA ARG A 122 -0.54 -2.13 10.12
C ARG A 122 -1.10 -0.72 9.83
N PRO A 123 -2.41 -0.46 10.04
CA PRO A 123 -2.85 0.92 10.11
C PRO A 123 -2.02 1.60 11.20
N GLU A 124 -1.22 2.60 10.83
CA GLU A 124 -0.78 3.59 11.79
C GLU A 124 -2.07 4.16 12.39
N GLY A 125 -2.22 4.01 13.71
CA GLY A 125 -3.38 4.55 14.42
C GLY A 125 -3.50 6.06 14.19
N PRO A 126 -4.58 6.68 14.69
CA PRO A 126 -4.96 8.06 14.38
C PRO A 126 -4.01 9.17 14.92
N GLY A 127 -2.74 8.87 15.20
CA GLY A 127 -1.77 9.77 15.83
C GLY A 127 -0.66 10.33 14.93
N GLY A 128 -0.56 9.92 13.66
CA GLY A 128 0.59 10.27 12.81
C GLY A 128 0.63 11.73 12.34
N ARG A 129 -0.53 12.37 12.13
CA ARG A 129 -0.62 13.77 11.64
C ARG A 129 -0.89 14.82 12.73
N THR A 130 -1.20 14.39 13.94
CA THR A 130 -1.56 15.28 15.06
C THR A 130 -0.38 15.63 15.94
N ARG A 131 0.54 14.70 16.20
CA ARG A 131 1.67 14.96 17.10
C ARG A 131 2.64 16.01 16.55
N GLU A 132 2.96 15.96 15.27
CA GLU A 132 3.91 16.91 14.65
C GLU A 132 3.34 18.33 14.67
N ARG A 133 2.06 18.48 14.29
CA ARG A 133 1.34 19.76 14.37
C ARG A 133 1.13 20.27 15.81
N GLU A 134 0.84 19.38 16.77
CA GLU A 134 0.72 19.75 18.20
C GLU A 134 2.09 20.19 18.77
N LEU A 135 3.17 19.55 18.33
CA LEU A 135 4.54 19.95 18.68
C LEU A 135 4.87 21.32 18.08
N GLU A 136 4.52 21.58 16.83
CA GLU A 136 4.68 22.90 16.19
C GLU A 136 3.91 24.00 16.92
N GLU A 137 2.64 23.74 17.29
CA GLU A 137 1.83 24.69 18.05
C GLU A 137 2.41 24.94 19.46
N ARG A 138 2.93 23.89 20.12
CA ARG A 138 3.63 24.02 21.41
C ARG A 138 4.91 24.83 21.28
N VAL A 139 5.73 24.57 20.25
CA VAL A 139 6.96 25.32 19.98
C VAL A 139 6.64 26.80 19.78
N ARG A 140 5.66 27.11 18.92
CA ARG A 140 5.22 28.49 18.67
C ARG A 140 4.74 29.19 19.94
N LYS A 141 3.99 28.50 20.81
CA LYS A 141 3.51 29.04 22.09
C LYS A 141 4.66 29.26 23.08
N LEU A 142 5.63 28.37 23.14
CA LEU A 142 6.80 28.50 24.01
C LEU A 142 7.72 29.63 23.54
N GLU A 143 7.95 29.77 22.25
CA GLU A 143 8.73 30.87 21.67
C GLU A 143 8.12 32.24 21.99
N ALA A 144 6.79 32.37 21.91
CA ALA A 144 6.08 33.59 22.28
C ALA A 144 6.25 33.93 23.77
N GLN A 145 6.17 32.93 24.66
CA GLN A 145 6.39 33.12 26.10
C GLN A 145 7.83 33.54 26.41
N VAL A 146 8.82 32.89 25.78
CA VAL A 146 10.24 33.24 25.93
C VAL A 146 10.49 34.67 25.45
N ALA A 147 9.91 35.08 24.32
CA ALA A 147 10.02 36.44 23.82
C ALA A 147 9.42 37.47 24.78
N TYR A 148 8.25 37.19 25.36
CA TYR A 148 7.61 38.05 26.36
C TYR A 148 8.46 38.19 27.63
N LEU A 149 8.97 37.08 28.17
CA LEU A 149 9.83 37.09 29.36
C LEU A 149 11.11 37.89 29.11
N LYS A 150 11.78 37.69 27.96
CA LYS A 150 12.97 38.46 27.57
C LYS A 150 12.68 39.97 27.54
N LYS A 151 11.55 40.40 26.96
CA LYS A 151 11.15 41.81 26.96
C LYS A 151 10.91 42.36 28.37
N SER A 152 10.29 41.58 29.25
CA SER A 152 10.05 42.01 30.64
C SER A 152 11.33 42.18 31.45
N ILE A 153 12.33 41.33 31.20
CA ILE A 153 13.66 41.42 31.83
C ILE A 153 14.39 42.67 31.33
N ALA A 154 14.36 42.92 30.01
CA ALA A 154 14.96 44.13 29.43
C ALA A 154 14.35 45.41 30.01
N LEU A 155 13.02 45.48 30.10
CA LEU A 155 12.32 46.62 30.70
C LEU A 155 12.65 46.83 32.18
N LYS A 156 12.83 45.74 32.94
CA LYS A 156 13.25 45.84 34.36
C LYS A 156 14.69 46.34 34.48
N ALA A 157 15.59 45.90 33.60
CA ALA A 157 16.98 46.36 33.56
C ALA A 157 17.10 47.85 33.15
N GLU A 158 16.25 48.32 32.23
CA GLU A 158 16.17 49.73 31.86
C GLU A 158 15.65 50.61 33.02
N LYS A 159 14.61 50.15 33.72
CA LYS A 159 14.06 50.88 34.87
C LYS A 159 15.05 50.96 36.03
N SER A 160 15.79 49.89 36.33
CA SER A 160 16.78 49.90 37.40
C SER A 160 17.97 50.83 37.09
N SER A 161 18.38 50.90 35.82
CA SER A 161 19.43 51.82 35.36
C SER A 161 18.97 53.30 35.31
N GLN A 162 17.69 53.58 35.09
CA GLN A 162 17.12 54.93 35.26
C GLN A 162 17.03 55.36 36.74
N THR A 163 16.69 54.46 37.66
CA THR A 163 16.56 54.81 39.09
C THR A 163 17.90 55.00 39.80
N GLY A 164 19.01 54.51 39.25
CA GLY A 164 20.36 54.73 39.77
C GLY A 164 20.98 56.08 39.37
N ARG A 165 20.31 56.88 38.54
CA ARG A 165 20.85 58.11 37.94
C ARG A 165 20.06 59.35 38.38
N LYS A 166 19.87 59.56 39.68
CA LYS A 166 19.47 60.86 40.24
C LYS A 166 20.66 61.47 40.98
N PRO A 167 21.24 62.61 40.53
CA PRO A 167 22.25 63.30 41.30
C PRO A 167 21.60 63.89 42.56
N ARG A 168 22.20 63.65 43.72
CA ARG A 168 21.83 64.32 44.97
C ARG A 168 22.40 65.73 44.90
N SER A 169 21.53 66.73 44.98
CA SER A 169 21.86 68.14 45.23
C SER A 169 21.18 68.55 46.52
#